data_AF-A0A132AGV6-F1
#
_entry.id   AF-A0A132AGV6-F1
#
_cell.length_a   1.000
_cell.length_b   1.000
_cell.length_c   1.000
_cell.angle_alpha   90.00
_cell.angle_beta   90.00
_cell.angle_gamma   90.00
#
_symmetry.space_group_name_H-M   'P 1'
#
loop_
_entity.id
_entity.type
_entity.pdbx_description
1 polymer ?
#
loop_
_entity_poly.entity_id
_entity_poly.type
_entity_poly.pdbx_seq_one_letter_code
_entity_poly.pdbx_strand_id
1 'polypeptide(L)'
;MFLIDTITGTIVHSVVHRRARGPSQIVHSENSIIYSYFNEKMRRNEIASIDLYDGYNQINSTAFSSLGRNLMTVPIVEHKTFIFPTGIGIMTDTETSKGITSKHLLISLPTGGILELPRAFLDPRRPIHPTQEHAEEGLIPYVPELPIPSETIINYNQSVFSIRGIVSSPATLESTSLICAYGIDIFFTRVAPSKTFDILKDDFDHLLISAVLSLLIIMSYLAKYLAAKKSLNAAWK
;
A
#
# COMPACT_ATOMS: atom_id res chain seq x y z
N MET A 1 12.79 19.60 7.70
CA MET A 1 11.42 19.13 7.94
C MET A 1 11.21 19.08 9.44
N PHE A 2 10.10 19.65 9.93
CA PHE A 2 9.73 19.62 11.34
C PHE A 2 8.38 18.92 11.46
N LEU A 3 8.29 17.93 12.34
CA LEU A 3 7.03 17.36 12.80
C LEU A 3 6.63 18.09 14.06
N ILE A 4 5.50 18.78 14.00
CA ILE A 4 5.03 19.67 15.07
C ILE A 4 3.64 19.19 15.48
N ASP A 5 3.43 19.05 16.79
CA ASP A 5 2.09 18.90 17.34
C ASP A 5 1.38 20.26 17.26
N THR A 6 0.28 20.32 16.51
CA THR A 6 -0.45 21.56 16.24
C THR A 6 -1.16 22.11 17.47
N ILE A 7 -1.40 21.29 18.51
CA ILE A 7 -2.07 21.72 19.75
C ILE A 7 -1.06 22.29 20.74
N THR A 8 0.02 21.56 21.03
CA THR A 8 1.02 22.00 22.03
C THR A 8 2.14 22.87 21.46
N GLY A 9 2.33 22.86 20.14
CA GLY A 9 3.47 23.50 19.46
C GLY A 9 4.80 22.74 19.66
N THR A 10 4.78 21.57 20.29
CA THR A 10 5.98 20.77 20.55
C THR A 10 6.52 20.20 19.25
N ILE A 11 7.83 20.33 19.02
CA ILE A 11 8.52 19.66 17.91
C ILE A 11 8.73 18.20 18.31
N VAL A 12 8.01 17.29 17.65
CA VAL A 12 8.12 15.84 17.85
C VAL A 12 9.40 15.30 17.22
N HIS A 13 9.72 15.77 16.02
CA HIS A 13 10.90 15.33 15.28
C HIS A 13 11.40 16.41 14.33
N SER A 14 12.70 16.46 14.09
CA SER A 14 13.34 17.43 13.19
C SER A 14 14.41 16.75 12.35
N VAL A 15 14.30 16.90 11.03
CA VAL A 15 15.29 16.39 10.06
C VAL A 15 15.81 17.52 9.19
N VAL A 16 17.14 17.56 9.03
CA VAL A 16 17.83 18.52 8.15
C VAL A 16 18.66 17.77 7.12
N HIS A 17 18.27 17.87 5.86
CA HIS A 17 19.06 17.39 4.73
C HIS A 17 20.00 18.48 4.24
N ARG A 18 21.30 18.25 4.36
CA ARG A 18 22.32 19.17 3.83
C ARG A 18 22.49 18.94 2.34
N ARG A 19 22.63 20.02 1.55
CA ARG A 19 22.79 19.95 0.08
C ARG A 19 21.61 19.27 -0.62
N ALA A 20 20.40 19.59 -0.15
CA ALA A 20 19.16 19.17 -0.78
C ALA A 20 18.44 20.39 -1.39
N ARG A 21 17.81 20.19 -2.54
CA ARG A 21 17.08 21.20 -3.30
C ARG A 21 15.66 20.72 -3.59
N GLY A 22 14.71 21.66 -3.60
CA GLY A 22 13.34 21.43 -4.05
C GLY A 22 13.18 21.41 -5.58
N PRO A 23 11.99 21.07 -6.10
CA PRO A 23 10.71 20.96 -5.39
C PRO A 23 10.63 19.70 -4.51
N SER A 24 10.14 19.86 -3.28
CA SER A 24 9.86 18.74 -2.38
C SER A 24 8.37 18.48 -2.32
N GLN A 25 7.94 17.27 -2.69
CA GLN A 25 6.59 16.81 -2.43
C GLN A 25 6.57 16.09 -1.09
N ILE A 26 5.49 16.25 -0.34
CA ILE A 26 5.29 15.63 0.97
C ILE A 26 3.93 14.95 0.96
N VAL A 27 3.89 13.71 1.40
CA VAL A 27 2.67 12.92 1.62
C VAL A 27 2.70 12.46 3.07
N HIS A 28 1.71 12.88 3.85
CA HIS A 28 1.51 12.43 5.22
C HIS A 28 0.25 11.57 5.25
N SER A 29 0.41 10.32 5.62
CA SER A 29 -0.67 9.34 5.77
C SER A 29 -0.51 8.63 7.10
N GLU A 30 -1.53 8.71 7.96
CA GLU A 30 -1.57 7.98 9.24
C GLU A 30 -0.31 8.26 10.09
N ASN A 31 0.49 7.23 10.37
CA ASN A 31 1.73 7.31 11.14
C ASN A 31 2.99 7.52 10.27
N SER A 32 2.82 7.67 8.96
CA SER A 32 3.88 7.70 7.95
C SER A 32 3.99 9.05 7.25
N ILE A 33 5.21 9.56 7.11
CA ILE A 33 5.52 10.73 6.29
C ILE A 33 6.53 10.35 5.22
N ILE A 34 6.14 10.55 3.97
CA ILE A 34 7.00 10.37 2.80
C ILE A 34 7.25 11.73 2.18
N TYR A 35 8.50 12.02 1.83
CA TYR A 35 8.81 13.23 1.10
C TYR A 35 9.95 13.03 0.12
N SER A 36 9.89 13.76 -0.98
CA SER A 36 10.92 13.76 -2.01
C SER A 36 11.78 15.01 -1.93
N TYR A 37 13.04 14.88 -2.35
CA TYR A 37 13.94 16.00 -2.55
C TYR A 37 15.04 15.64 -3.56
N PHE A 38 15.70 16.64 -4.13
CA PHE A 38 16.86 16.45 -5.00
C PHE A 38 18.15 16.60 -4.19
N ASN A 39 19.01 15.59 -4.17
CA ASN A 39 20.31 15.62 -3.52
C ASN A 39 21.35 16.24 -4.46
N GLU A 40 21.84 17.45 -4.14
CA GLU A 40 22.79 18.18 -5.00
C GLU A 40 24.19 17.57 -4.99
N LYS A 41 24.59 16.93 -3.88
CA LYS A 41 25.91 16.29 -3.78
C LYS A 41 26.01 15.08 -4.71
N MET A 42 24.96 14.25 -4.70
CA MET A 42 24.90 13.01 -5.49
C MET A 42 24.19 13.18 -6.84
N ARG A 43 23.62 14.37 -7.11
CA ARG A 43 22.87 14.75 -8.31
C ARG A 43 21.75 13.77 -8.67
N ARG A 44 20.94 13.37 -7.68
CA ARG A 44 19.86 12.38 -7.84
C ARG A 44 18.64 12.72 -7.01
N ASN A 45 17.49 12.18 -7.39
CA ASN A 45 16.27 12.28 -6.60
C ASN A 45 16.26 11.23 -5.49
N GLU A 46 15.84 11.65 -4.30
CA GLU A 46 15.73 10.80 -3.13
C GLU A 46 14.31 10.93 -2.55
N ILE A 47 13.77 9.82 -2.06
CA ILE A 47 12.52 9.74 -1.32
C ILE A 47 12.87 9.29 0.09
N ALA A 48 12.58 10.11 1.08
CA ALA A 48 12.71 9.75 2.48
C ALA A 48 11.36 9.34 3.06
N SER A 49 11.40 8.32 3.91
CA SER A 49 10.26 7.76 4.62
C SER A 49 10.54 7.84 6.11
N ILE A 50 9.56 8.34 6.85
CA ILE A 50 9.59 8.47 8.30
C ILE A 50 8.33 7.79 8.84
N ASP A 51 8.51 6.83 9.74
CA ASP A 51 7.41 6.19 10.47
C ASP A 51 7.55 6.45 11.97
N LEU A 52 6.40 6.68 12.61
CA LEU A 52 6.28 6.97 14.03
C LEU A 52 5.65 5.77 14.75
N TYR A 53 6.28 5.33 15.85
CA TYR A 53 5.83 4.22 16.68
C TYR A 53 5.78 4.60 18.17
N ASP A 54 4.82 4.07 18.93
CA ASP A 54 4.71 4.31 20.38
C ASP A 54 5.58 3.35 21.23
N GLY A 55 6.12 2.28 20.62
CA GLY A 55 6.87 1.21 21.31
C GLY A 55 5.99 -0.01 21.65
N TYR A 56 6.46 -0.87 22.56
CA TYR A 56 5.76 -2.13 22.90
C TYR A 56 4.46 -1.93 23.69
N ASN A 57 4.39 -0.87 24.50
CA ASN A 57 3.24 -0.60 25.35
C ASN A 57 2.51 0.64 24.85
N GLN A 58 1.23 0.49 24.53
CA GLN A 58 0.38 1.62 24.19
C GLN A 58 0.08 2.43 25.46
N ILE A 59 0.27 3.75 25.39
CA ILE A 59 0.07 4.66 26.53
C ILE A 59 -1.41 4.72 26.92
N ASN A 60 -2.28 4.81 25.92
CA ASN A 60 -3.73 4.81 26.10
C ASN A 60 -4.39 4.16 24.87
N SER A 61 -5.17 3.10 25.10
CA SER A 61 -5.89 2.37 24.06
C SER A 61 -7.25 2.97 23.72
N THR A 62 -7.78 3.84 24.57
CA THR A 62 -9.16 4.33 24.46
C THR A 62 -9.27 5.68 23.76
N ALA A 63 -8.35 6.60 24.03
CA ALA A 63 -8.37 7.94 23.46
C ALA A 63 -6.96 8.54 23.36
N PHE A 64 -6.75 9.35 22.32
CA PHE A 64 -5.55 10.14 22.12
C PHE A 64 -5.76 11.58 22.63
N SER A 65 -4.82 12.12 23.40
CA SER A 65 -4.82 13.51 23.84
C SER A 65 -3.41 14.10 23.74
N SER A 66 -3.25 15.15 22.92
CA SER A 66 -1.99 15.88 22.80
C SER A 66 -1.55 16.56 24.11
N LEU A 67 -2.50 17.03 24.92
CA LEU A 67 -2.21 17.72 26.19
C LEU A 67 -1.89 16.74 27.33
N GLY A 68 -2.50 15.56 27.30
CA GLY A 68 -2.27 14.50 28.29
C GLY A 68 -1.01 13.67 28.03
N ARG A 69 -0.32 13.92 26.91
CA ARG A 69 0.93 13.25 26.59
C ARG A 69 2.00 13.76 27.55
N ASN A 70 2.47 12.88 28.45
CA ASN A 70 3.65 13.17 29.24
C ASN A 70 4.81 13.49 28.29
N LEU A 71 5.53 14.58 28.54
CA LEU A 71 6.69 15.03 27.74
C LEU A 71 7.80 13.96 27.62
N MET A 72 7.75 12.92 28.43
CA MET A 72 8.67 11.77 28.41
C MET A 72 8.31 10.69 27.38
N THR A 73 7.21 10.82 26.64
CA THR A 73 6.77 9.80 25.68
C THR A 73 6.68 10.36 24.26
N VAL A 74 7.87 10.60 23.69
CA VAL A 74 8.05 10.94 22.27
C VAL A 74 7.99 9.65 21.45
N PRO A 75 7.29 9.62 20.31
CA PRO A 75 7.28 8.44 19.45
C PRO A 75 8.68 8.08 18.97
N ILE A 76 8.94 6.78 18.86
CA ILE A 76 10.12 6.21 18.22
C ILE A 76 10.00 6.51 16.73
N VAL A 77 11.03 7.15 16.18
CA VAL A 77 11.05 7.56 14.78
C VAL A 77 12.02 6.68 14.01
N GLU A 78 11.48 5.89 13.10
CA GLU A 78 12.27 5.15 12.12
C GLU A 78 12.35 5.96 10.83
N HIS A 79 13.56 6.15 10.32
CA HIS A 79 13.80 6.98 9.15
C HIS A 79 14.72 6.29 8.17
N LYS A 80 14.31 6.26 6.90
CA LYS A 80 15.11 5.71 5.81
C LYS A 80 14.93 6.47 4.52
N THR A 81 15.98 6.49 3.72
CA THR A 81 16.03 7.21 2.45
C THR A 81 16.23 6.22 1.31
N PHE A 82 15.52 6.45 0.21
CA PHE A 82 15.55 5.66 -1.00
C PHE A 82 15.94 6.56 -2.18
N ILE A 83 16.52 5.98 -3.21
CA ILE A 83 16.94 6.64 -4.44
C ILE A 83 15.86 6.39 -5.49
N PHE A 84 15.41 7.45 -6.14
CA PHE A 84 14.46 7.38 -7.24
C PHE A 84 15.15 7.74 -8.56
N PRO A 85 15.07 6.90 -9.61
CA PRO A 85 15.93 7.03 -10.78
C PRO A 85 15.52 8.14 -11.76
N THR A 86 14.28 8.64 -11.67
CA THR A 86 13.73 9.66 -12.57
C THR A 86 13.31 10.90 -11.79
N GLY A 87 12.81 11.94 -12.48
CA GLY A 87 12.18 13.09 -11.82
C GLY A 87 10.91 12.69 -11.07
N ILE A 88 10.65 13.37 -9.96
CA ILE A 88 9.43 13.17 -9.15
C ILE A 88 8.53 14.39 -9.35
N GLY A 89 7.34 14.17 -9.89
CA GLY A 89 6.26 15.16 -9.93
C GLY A 89 5.47 15.17 -8.63
N ILE A 90 4.16 15.40 -8.71
CA ILE A 90 3.20 15.24 -7.60
C ILE A 90 3.21 13.80 -7.06
N MET A 91 3.12 13.69 -5.74
CA MET A 91 2.91 12.44 -5.02
C MET A 91 1.60 12.49 -4.23
N THR A 92 0.86 11.38 -4.17
CA THR A 92 -0.31 11.22 -3.29
C THR A 92 -0.44 9.75 -2.89
N ASP A 93 -1.04 9.46 -1.74
CA ASP A 93 -1.39 8.09 -1.34
C ASP A 93 -2.78 7.69 -1.83
N THR A 94 -3.02 6.38 -1.90
CA THR A 94 -4.34 5.79 -2.14
C THR A 94 -5.18 5.80 -0.87
N GLU A 95 -6.47 6.08 -0.98
CA GLU A 95 -7.41 6.18 0.14
C GLU A 95 -8.59 5.23 -0.06
N THR A 96 -8.93 4.47 0.97
CA THR A 96 -10.09 3.57 0.98
C THR A 96 -10.94 3.78 2.22
N SER A 97 -12.18 3.29 2.18
CA SER A 97 -13.19 3.62 3.18
C SER A 97 -12.81 3.23 4.61
N LYS A 98 -12.10 2.11 4.77
CA LYS A 98 -11.68 1.56 6.07
C LYS A 98 -10.17 1.54 6.27
N GLY A 99 -9.39 1.88 5.25
CA GLY A 99 -7.92 1.77 5.29
C GLY A 99 -7.41 0.34 5.49
N ILE A 100 -8.16 -0.69 5.07
CA ILE A 100 -7.78 -2.09 5.24
C ILE A 100 -6.85 -2.55 4.11
N THR A 101 -7.08 -2.09 2.88
CA THR A 101 -6.18 -2.41 1.76
C THR A 101 -4.79 -1.82 1.98
N SER A 102 -3.76 -2.46 1.42
CA SER A 102 -2.41 -1.90 1.41
C SER A 102 -2.39 -0.50 0.78
N LYS A 103 -1.71 0.46 1.40
CA LYS A 103 -1.53 1.79 0.80
C LYS A 103 -0.46 1.77 -0.28
N HIS A 104 -0.76 2.37 -1.42
CA HIS A 104 0.22 2.63 -2.47
C HIS A 104 0.44 4.15 -2.60
N LEU A 105 1.66 4.53 -2.97
CA LEU A 105 2.04 5.89 -3.29
C LEU A 105 1.97 6.07 -4.80
N LEU A 106 1.15 7.01 -5.25
CA LEU A 106 1.06 7.43 -6.64
C LEU A 106 2.07 8.55 -6.89
N ILE A 107 2.92 8.36 -7.90
CA ILE A 107 3.96 9.31 -8.27
C ILE A 107 3.78 9.67 -9.74
N SER A 108 3.57 10.95 -10.03
CA SER A 108 3.63 11.43 -11.41
C SER A 108 5.07 11.51 -11.88
N LEU A 109 5.31 10.94 -13.06
CA LEU A 109 6.60 10.95 -13.72
C LEU A 109 6.67 12.08 -14.75
N PRO A 110 7.85 12.66 -15.00
CA PRO A 110 8.03 13.70 -16.03
C PRO A 110 7.75 13.18 -17.44
N THR A 111 7.77 11.87 -17.65
CA THR A 111 7.35 11.22 -18.91
C THR A 111 5.85 11.26 -19.15
N GLY A 112 5.07 11.72 -18.18
CA GLY A 112 3.60 11.72 -18.19
C GLY A 112 2.99 10.41 -17.69
N GLY A 113 3.79 9.45 -17.24
CA GLY A 113 3.31 8.23 -16.57
C GLY A 113 2.91 8.51 -15.13
N ILE A 114 1.93 7.77 -14.60
CA ILE A 114 1.57 7.76 -13.18
C ILE A 114 1.99 6.40 -12.62
N LEU A 115 3.02 6.40 -11.78
CA LEU A 115 3.57 5.21 -11.14
C LEU A 115 2.80 4.91 -9.86
N GLU A 116 2.34 3.68 -9.71
CA GLU A 116 1.85 3.12 -8.47
C GLU A 116 2.97 2.35 -7.75
N LEU A 117 3.42 2.88 -6.61
CA LEU A 117 4.49 2.29 -5.81
C LEU A 117 3.94 1.76 -4.48
N PRO A 118 4.04 0.45 -4.19
CA PRO A 118 3.57 -0.08 -2.91
C PRO A 118 4.33 0.52 -1.71
N ARG A 119 3.60 0.90 -0.64
CA ARG A 119 4.21 1.47 0.58
C ARG A 119 5.27 0.58 1.19
N ALA A 120 5.14 -0.75 1.05
CA ALA A 120 6.12 -1.74 1.51
C ALA A 120 7.54 -1.50 0.96
N PHE A 121 7.69 -0.93 -0.24
CA PHE A 121 9.01 -0.55 -0.76
C PHE A 121 9.63 0.63 -0.02
N LEU A 122 8.81 1.46 0.63
CA LEU A 122 9.22 2.65 1.36
C LEU A 122 9.19 2.44 2.88
N ASP A 123 9.12 1.19 3.37
CA ASP A 123 9.18 0.90 4.82
C ASP A 123 10.60 1.20 5.36
N PRO A 124 10.76 2.06 6.38
CA PRO A 124 12.06 2.38 6.95
C PRO A 124 12.70 1.21 7.72
N ARG A 125 11.93 0.21 8.16
CA ARG A 125 12.40 -0.95 8.93
C ARG A 125 13.07 -2.01 8.06
N ARG A 126 13.03 -1.88 6.72
CA ARG A 126 13.67 -2.81 5.79
C ARG A 126 15.14 -3.07 6.19
N PRO A 127 15.58 -4.30 6.51
CA PRO A 127 16.91 -4.54 7.05
C PRO A 127 17.98 -4.55 5.95
N ILE A 128 19.20 -4.08 6.26
CA ILE A 128 20.35 -4.22 5.33
C ILE A 128 20.83 -5.68 5.32
N HIS A 129 20.90 -6.29 6.50
CA HIS A 129 21.22 -7.70 6.68
C HIS A 129 19.98 -8.40 7.23
N PRO A 130 19.25 -9.18 6.40
CA PRO A 130 18.01 -9.82 6.85
C PRO A 130 18.31 -10.88 7.92
N THR A 131 17.45 -10.92 8.94
CA THR A 131 17.45 -11.94 10.01
C THR A 131 16.19 -12.80 9.87
N GLN A 132 16.10 -13.89 10.64
CA GLN A 132 14.91 -14.74 10.64
C GLN A 132 13.65 -13.99 11.09
N GLU A 133 13.75 -13.17 12.13
CA GLU A 133 12.63 -12.35 12.64
C GLU A 133 12.08 -11.41 11.55
N HIS A 134 12.97 -10.75 10.79
CA HIS A 134 12.56 -9.89 9.67
C HIS A 134 11.86 -10.68 8.55
N ALA A 135 12.26 -11.93 8.32
CA ALA A 135 11.64 -12.78 7.33
C ALA A 135 10.25 -13.28 7.78
N GLU A 136 10.07 -13.53 9.08
CA GLU A 136 8.78 -13.90 9.68
C GLU A 136 7.76 -12.75 9.59
N GLU A 137 8.21 -11.49 9.69
CA GLU A 137 7.37 -10.31 9.44
C GLU A 137 7.14 -10.04 7.94
N GLY A 138 7.90 -10.69 7.05
CA GLY A 138 7.81 -10.48 5.61
C GLY A 138 8.48 -9.19 5.12
N LEU A 139 9.45 -8.65 5.87
CA LEU A 139 10.15 -7.43 5.49
C LEU A 139 11.07 -7.67 4.28
N ILE A 140 10.96 -6.79 3.29
CA ILE A 140 11.81 -6.82 2.11
C ILE A 140 13.20 -6.27 2.49
N PRO A 141 14.32 -6.96 2.18
CA PRO A 141 15.65 -6.44 2.42
C PRO A 141 15.84 -5.07 1.79
N TYR A 142 16.57 -4.18 2.45
CA TYR A 142 16.76 -2.82 1.99
C TYR A 142 17.59 -2.78 0.71
N VAL A 143 16.97 -2.27 -0.34
CA VAL A 143 17.60 -1.88 -1.58
C VAL A 143 17.34 -0.40 -1.75
N PRO A 144 18.39 0.45 -1.80
CA PRO A 144 18.21 1.90 -1.85
C PRO A 144 17.54 2.34 -3.15
N GLU A 145 17.81 1.66 -4.27
CA GLU A 145 17.24 2.02 -5.57
C GLU A 145 15.82 1.47 -5.72
N LEU A 146 14.87 2.37 -6.01
CA LEU A 146 13.48 2.00 -6.23
C LEU A 146 13.26 1.59 -7.69
N PRO A 147 12.63 0.43 -7.95
CA PRO A 147 12.30 0.02 -9.30
C PRO A 147 11.16 0.86 -9.87
N ILE A 148 11.17 1.06 -11.19
CA ILE A 148 10.03 1.62 -11.95
C ILE A 148 9.61 0.58 -12.98
N PRO A 149 8.88 -0.48 -12.56
CA PRO A 149 8.36 -1.44 -13.50
C PRO A 149 7.26 -0.80 -14.35
N SER A 150 7.29 -1.04 -15.66
CA SER A 150 6.28 -0.49 -16.58
C SER A 150 4.86 -0.99 -16.29
N GLU A 151 4.74 -2.16 -15.66
CA GLU A 151 3.46 -2.78 -15.28
C GLU A 151 2.71 -2.00 -14.20
N THR A 152 3.42 -1.21 -13.38
CA THR A 152 2.79 -0.41 -12.31
C THR A 152 2.49 1.02 -12.75
N ILE A 153 2.62 1.32 -14.04
CA ILE A 153 2.21 2.61 -14.61
C ILE A 153 0.73 2.54 -14.97
N ILE A 154 -0.12 3.21 -14.18
CA ILE A 154 -1.58 3.02 -14.21
C ILE A 154 -2.27 3.64 -15.43
N ASN A 155 -1.61 4.57 -16.12
CA ASN A 155 -2.15 5.25 -17.29
C ASN A 155 -1.67 4.67 -18.63
N TYR A 156 -0.90 3.57 -18.62
CA TYR A 156 -0.45 2.85 -19.82
C TYR A 156 0.04 3.79 -20.95
N ASN A 157 -0.72 3.90 -22.04
CA ASN A 157 -0.38 4.71 -23.22
C ASN A 157 -1.00 6.12 -23.20
N GLN A 158 -1.72 6.50 -22.15
CA GLN A 158 -2.37 7.79 -21.99
C GLN A 158 -1.51 8.70 -21.12
N SER A 159 -0.43 9.23 -21.68
CA SER A 159 0.47 10.13 -20.94
C SER A 159 -0.22 11.43 -20.56
N VAL A 160 -0.05 11.84 -19.29
CA VAL A 160 -0.62 13.07 -18.73
C VAL A 160 0.51 13.99 -18.32
N PHE A 161 0.74 15.04 -19.10
CA PHE A 161 1.84 15.96 -18.84
C PHE A 161 1.43 17.10 -17.90
N SER A 162 2.43 17.60 -17.15
CA SER A 162 2.25 18.75 -16.24
C SER A 162 1.09 18.58 -15.26
N ILE A 163 1.06 17.41 -14.58
CA ILE A 163 0.10 17.13 -13.51
C ILE A 163 0.30 18.18 -12.40
N ARG A 164 -0.80 18.87 -12.06
CA ARG A 164 -0.84 19.86 -10.97
C ARG A 164 -1.28 19.23 -9.66
N GLY A 165 -2.10 18.19 -9.73
CA GLY A 165 -2.56 17.45 -8.57
C GLY A 165 -3.05 16.06 -8.94
N ILE A 166 -2.97 15.14 -7.98
CA ILE A 166 -3.59 13.82 -8.03
C ILE A 166 -4.49 13.75 -6.81
N VAL A 167 -5.76 13.42 -7.02
CA VAL A 167 -6.74 13.23 -5.95
C VAL A 167 -7.09 11.77 -5.90
N SER A 168 -6.97 11.20 -4.72
CA SER A 168 -7.49 9.87 -4.39
C SER A 168 -8.80 10.02 -3.62
N SER A 169 -9.76 9.15 -3.88
CA SER A 169 -11.03 9.07 -3.15
C SER A 169 -11.42 7.61 -2.94
N PRO A 170 -11.97 7.26 -1.77
CA PRO A 170 -12.45 5.91 -1.51
C PRO A 170 -13.62 5.55 -2.44
N ALA A 171 -13.65 4.30 -2.90
CA ALA A 171 -14.83 3.72 -3.55
C ALA A 171 -15.74 3.02 -2.51
N THR A 172 -16.91 2.54 -2.96
CA THR A 172 -17.80 1.71 -2.13
C THR A 172 -17.17 0.36 -1.76
N LEU A 173 -16.33 -0.16 -2.65
CA LEU A 173 -15.56 -1.39 -2.44
C LEU A 173 -14.24 -1.04 -1.76
N GLU A 174 -13.89 -1.78 -0.72
CA GLU A 174 -12.70 -1.50 0.10
C GLU A 174 -11.42 -1.81 -0.66
N SER A 175 -11.47 -2.73 -1.63
CA SER A 175 -10.32 -3.04 -2.47
C SER A 175 -9.97 -1.95 -3.48
N THR A 176 -10.84 -0.95 -3.68
CA THR A 176 -10.77 -0.03 -4.82
C THR A 176 -10.67 1.43 -4.37
N SER A 177 -9.77 2.17 -5.00
CA SER A 177 -9.58 3.61 -4.83
C SER A 177 -9.78 4.31 -6.18
N LEU A 178 -10.50 5.42 -6.19
CA LEU A 178 -10.72 6.25 -7.38
C LEU A 178 -9.63 7.32 -7.46
N ILE A 179 -8.95 7.41 -8.59
CA ILE A 179 -7.83 8.31 -8.81
C ILE A 179 -8.16 9.28 -9.94
N CYS A 180 -8.04 10.57 -9.66
CA CYS A 180 -8.18 11.64 -10.63
C CYS A 180 -6.88 12.47 -10.66
N ALA A 181 -6.12 12.36 -11.75
CA ALA A 181 -4.98 13.22 -12.02
C ALA A 181 -5.42 14.38 -12.92
N TYR A 182 -5.11 15.61 -12.52
CA TYR A 182 -5.48 16.80 -13.28
C TYR A 182 -4.29 17.74 -13.48
N GLY A 183 -4.23 18.38 -14.64
CA GLY A 183 -3.19 19.31 -15.03
C GLY A 183 -3.61 20.10 -16.27
N ILE A 184 -2.88 19.89 -17.37
CA ILE A 184 -3.34 20.32 -18.70
C ILE A 184 -4.47 19.40 -19.16
N ASP A 185 -4.28 18.10 -18.98
CA ASP A 185 -5.26 17.06 -19.24
C ASP A 185 -5.82 16.51 -17.93
N ILE A 186 -6.94 15.78 -18.04
CA ILE A 186 -7.58 15.09 -16.93
C ILE A 186 -7.56 13.60 -17.23
N PHE A 187 -7.08 12.81 -16.27
CA PHE A 187 -7.09 11.36 -16.33
C PHE A 187 -7.75 10.79 -15.09
N PHE A 188 -8.67 9.86 -15.30
CA PHE A 188 -9.42 9.22 -14.24
C PHE A 188 -9.33 7.71 -14.39
N THR A 189 -9.01 7.02 -13.29
CA THR A 189 -8.96 5.57 -13.24
C THR A 189 -9.29 5.06 -11.84
N ARG A 190 -9.46 3.75 -11.72
CA ARG A 190 -9.57 3.05 -10.45
C ARG A 190 -8.33 2.20 -10.25
N VAL A 191 -7.78 2.20 -9.03
CA VAL A 191 -6.66 1.34 -8.65
C VAL A 191 -7.09 0.42 -7.51
N ALA A 192 -6.52 -0.79 -7.49
CA ALA A 192 -6.81 -1.79 -6.47
C ALA A 192 -5.49 -2.28 -5.86
N PRO A 193 -4.96 -1.58 -4.82
CA PRO A 193 -3.63 -1.83 -4.28
C PRO A 193 -3.37 -3.29 -3.86
N SER A 194 -4.32 -3.90 -3.14
CA SER A 194 -4.26 -5.31 -2.72
C SER A 194 -4.98 -6.25 -3.68
N LYS A 195 -5.22 -5.83 -4.93
CA LYS A 195 -6.12 -6.47 -5.89
C LYS A 195 -7.58 -6.50 -5.39
N THR A 196 -8.50 -6.89 -6.25
CA THR A 196 -9.94 -6.92 -5.94
C THR A 196 -10.31 -8.14 -5.10
N PHE A 197 -10.07 -8.09 -3.79
CA PHE A 197 -10.38 -9.18 -2.85
C PHE A 197 -11.87 -9.27 -2.45
N ASP A 198 -12.64 -8.21 -2.71
CA ASP A 198 -14.07 -8.10 -2.42
C ASP A 198 -14.96 -8.27 -3.67
N ILE A 199 -14.36 -8.63 -4.81
CA ILE A 199 -15.05 -8.96 -6.05
C ILE A 199 -14.64 -10.37 -6.49
N LEU A 200 -15.59 -11.12 -7.06
CA LEU A 200 -15.26 -12.35 -7.76
C LEU A 200 -14.37 -12.02 -8.97
N LYS A 201 -13.39 -12.88 -9.27
CA LYS A 201 -12.53 -12.65 -10.42
C LYS A 201 -13.33 -12.68 -11.73
N ASP A 202 -12.93 -11.85 -12.68
CA ASP A 202 -13.53 -11.81 -14.01
C ASP A 202 -13.30 -13.11 -14.80
N ASP A 203 -12.22 -13.85 -14.49
CA ASP A 203 -11.85 -15.13 -15.13
C ASP A 203 -12.39 -16.37 -14.39
N PHE A 204 -13.37 -16.19 -13.51
CA PHE A 204 -13.91 -17.29 -12.72
C PHE A 204 -14.69 -18.30 -13.59
N ASP A 205 -14.24 -19.56 -13.59
CA ASP A 205 -14.88 -20.62 -14.36
C ASP A 205 -16.14 -21.16 -13.66
N HIS A 206 -17.26 -20.47 -13.93
CA HIS A 206 -18.57 -20.88 -13.46
C HIS A 206 -19.00 -22.25 -14.01
N LEU A 207 -18.56 -22.63 -15.21
CA LEU A 207 -18.94 -23.89 -15.85
C LEU A 207 -18.31 -25.07 -15.13
N LEU A 208 -17.01 -24.97 -14.80
CA LEU A 208 -16.30 -26.01 -14.07
C LEU A 208 -16.98 -26.33 -12.74
N ILE A 209 -17.27 -25.30 -11.94
CA ILE A 209 -17.88 -25.50 -10.61
C ILE A 209 -19.29 -26.07 -10.74
N SER A 210 -20.09 -25.55 -11.68
CA SER A 210 -21.44 -26.09 -11.93
C SER A 210 -21.40 -27.56 -12.36
N ALA A 211 -20.45 -27.93 -13.23
CA ALA A 211 -20.29 -29.31 -13.71
C ALA A 211 -19.85 -30.26 -12.58
N VAL A 212 -18.85 -29.87 -11.79
CA VAL A 212 -18.35 -30.67 -10.66
C VAL A 212 -19.44 -30.87 -9.61
N LEU A 213 -20.20 -29.81 -9.27
CA LEU A 213 -21.29 -29.91 -8.30
C LEU A 213 -22.40 -30.86 -8.79
N SER A 214 -22.79 -30.73 -10.06
CA SER A 214 -23.80 -31.60 -10.67
C SER A 214 -23.37 -33.07 -10.68
N LEU A 215 -22.10 -33.33 -11.05
CA LEU A 215 -21.52 -34.66 -11.03
C LEU A 215 -21.49 -35.24 -9.62
N LEU A 216 -21.10 -34.45 -8.62
CA LEU A 216 -21.05 -34.89 -7.22
C LEU A 216 -22.44 -35.31 -6.71
N ILE A 217 -23.49 -34.55 -7.06
CA ILE A 217 -24.87 -34.87 -6.69
C ILE A 217 -25.29 -36.20 -7.32
N ILE A 218 -25.09 -36.36 -8.63
CA ILE A 218 -25.46 -37.60 -9.37
C ILE A 218 -24.73 -38.81 -8.77
N MET A 219 -23.42 -38.69 -8.55
CA MET A 219 -22.59 -39.76 -8.00
C MET A 219 -22.98 -40.11 -6.56
N SER A 220 -23.36 -39.13 -5.75
CA SER A 220 -23.83 -39.35 -4.37
C SER A 220 -25.13 -40.15 -4.33
N TYR A 221 -26.11 -39.80 -5.17
CA TYR A 221 -27.36 -40.56 -5.28
C TYR A 221 -27.12 -41.99 -5.76
N LEU A 222 -26.25 -42.17 -6.76
CA LEU A 222 -25.90 -43.48 -7.26
C LEU A 222 -25.19 -44.33 -6.20
N ALA A 223 -24.22 -43.75 -5.48
CA ALA A 223 -23.52 -44.42 -4.39
C ALA A 223 -24.47 -44.81 -3.25
N LYS A 224 -25.40 -43.92 -2.86
CA LYS A 224 -26.42 -44.22 -1.84
C LYS A 224 -27.30 -45.39 -2.25
N TYR A 225 -27.76 -45.41 -3.49
CA TYR A 225 -28.57 -46.50 -4.03
C TYR A 225 -27.80 -47.84 -4.03
N LEU A 226 -26.56 -47.83 -4.52
CA LEU A 226 -25.71 -49.01 -4.55
C LEU A 226 -25.37 -49.52 -3.13
N ALA A 227 -25.10 -48.62 -2.20
CA ALA A 227 -24.84 -48.95 -0.80
C ALA A 227 -26.05 -49.59 -0.12
N ALA A 228 -27.26 -49.00 -0.28
CA ALA A 228 -28.50 -49.55 0.27
C ALA A 228 -28.80 -50.94 -0.29
N LYS A 229 -28.57 -51.16 -1.59
CA LYS A 229 -28.71 -52.48 -2.21
C LYS A 229 -27.70 -53.48 -1.64
N LYS A 230 -26.44 -53.07 -1.46
CA LYS A 230 -25.39 -53.92 -0.89
C LYS A 230 -25.68 -54.29 0.57
N SER A 231 -26.11 -53.34 1.40
CA SER A 231 -26.44 -53.58 2.81
C SER A 231 -27.66 -54.50 2.95
N LEU A 232 -28.68 -54.33 2.11
CA LEU A 232 -29.85 -55.21 2.08
C LEU A 232 -29.42 -56.64 1.72
N ASN A 233 -28.65 -56.83 0.65
CA ASN A 233 -28.16 -58.16 0.26
C ASN A 233 -27.28 -58.82 1.33
N ALA A 234 -26.55 -58.05 2.13
CA ALA A 234 -25.73 -58.57 3.22
C ALA A 234 -26.57 -58.95 4.45
N ALA A 235 -27.66 -58.23 4.74
CA ALA A 235 -28.56 -58.51 5.86
C ALA A 235 -29.51 -59.69 5.60
N TRP A 236 -29.77 -60.01 4.32
CA TRP A 236 -30.63 -61.12 3.89
C TRP A 236 -29.83 -62.40 3.59
N LYS A 237 -28.56 -62.44 4.01
CA LYS A 237 -27.70 -63.61 4.04
C LYS A 237 -27.69 -64.19 5.45
#